data_AF-Q1ISL8-F1
#
_entry.id   AF-Q1ISL8-F1
#
_cell.length_a   1.000
_cell.length_b   1.000
_cell.length_c   1.000
_cell.angle_alpha   90.00
_cell.angle_beta   90.00
_cell.angle_gamma   90.00
#
_symmetry.space_group_name_H-M   'P 1'
#
loop_
_entity.id
_entity.type
_entity.pdbx_description
1 polymer ?
#
loop_
_entity_poly.entity_id
_entity_poly.type
_entity_poly.pdbx_seq_one_letter_code
_entity_poly.pdbx_strand_id
1 'polypeptide(L)'
;MASKPGSIHLRIIEIMKRFPEGVTGGQIRQELEKEGLQAEEQTHLDRRKRDLKKWFVIEKHSVTSKAHGNKRKVTLYRYISKRSVVLDEGQVSQRERAEVIHSAHGKCQMCGRTVEKHGIALVVDHKKPRDWGGTNERENLWAICEECNAGKKAYFSSLNVDRAVMKKVTAPDSVHVRIGELLKSVGVGKRTPSALIDVVANQDDWQKRLRELRYPVIGWEIDTLLYKDESGRKRSDYILRRHKPWPPDPSGIIRRFEEERRRRNRDESED
;
A
#
# COMPACT_ATOMS: atom_id res chain seq x y z
N MET A 1 13.78 8.39 -0.80
CA MET A 1 14.39 7.89 -2.07
C MET A 1 14.09 6.40 -2.17
N ALA A 2 13.59 5.89 -3.30
CA ALA A 2 13.35 4.46 -3.46
C ALA A 2 14.62 3.65 -3.14
N SER A 3 14.47 2.60 -2.32
CA SER A 3 15.55 1.70 -1.96
C SER A 3 16.30 1.23 -3.21
N LYS A 4 17.64 1.25 -3.18
CA LYS A 4 18.50 0.80 -4.28
C LYS A 4 19.10 -0.56 -3.94
N PRO A 5 19.30 -1.44 -4.93
CA PRO A 5 20.00 -2.71 -4.72
C PRO A 5 21.45 -2.42 -4.31
N GLY A 6 21.91 -3.02 -3.21
CA GLY A 6 23.33 -2.98 -2.80
C GLY A 6 24.23 -3.74 -3.78
N SER A 7 25.55 -3.55 -3.66
CA SER A 7 26.56 -4.14 -4.56
C SER A 7 26.41 -5.65 -4.74
N ILE A 8 26.19 -6.40 -3.66
CA ILE A 8 26.03 -7.86 -3.73
C ILE A 8 24.73 -8.26 -4.45
N HIS A 9 23.65 -7.48 -4.34
CA HIS A 9 22.43 -7.73 -5.10
C HIS A 9 22.69 -7.61 -6.60
N LEU A 10 23.44 -6.58 -7.00
CA LEU A 10 23.82 -6.37 -8.40
C LEU A 10 24.70 -7.51 -8.92
N ARG A 11 25.70 -7.96 -8.13
CA ARG A 11 26.52 -9.12 -8.48
C ARG A 11 25.69 -10.39 -8.69
N ILE A 12 24.72 -10.67 -7.81
CA ILE A 12 23.82 -11.81 -7.97
C ILE A 12 23.01 -11.70 -9.29
N ILE A 13 22.57 -10.50 -9.66
CA ILE A 13 21.85 -10.28 -10.93
C ILE A 13 22.77 -10.47 -12.13
N GLU A 14 24.00 -9.98 -12.09
CA GLU A 14 24.98 -10.22 -13.17
C GLU A 14 25.31 -11.70 -13.33
N ILE A 15 25.30 -12.47 -12.23
CA ILE A 15 25.35 -13.94 -12.31
C ILE A 15 24.08 -14.48 -12.98
N MET A 16 22.88 -14.11 -12.51
CA MET A 16 21.62 -14.59 -13.11
C MET A 16 21.50 -14.28 -14.61
N LYS A 17 22.00 -13.12 -15.07
CA LYS A 17 22.02 -12.73 -16.48
C LYS A 17 22.90 -13.63 -17.35
N ARG A 18 23.99 -14.20 -16.79
CA ARG A 18 24.85 -15.18 -17.48
C ARG A 18 24.16 -16.54 -17.67
N PHE A 19 23.09 -16.83 -16.93
CA PHE A 19 22.34 -18.08 -16.97
C PHE A 19 20.87 -17.84 -17.37
N PRO A 20 20.55 -17.63 -18.66
CA PRO A 20 19.20 -17.28 -19.11
C PRO A 20 18.15 -18.36 -18.83
N GLU A 21 18.54 -19.63 -18.75
CA GLU A 21 17.66 -20.75 -18.37
C GLU A 21 17.42 -20.85 -16.84
N GLY A 22 18.09 -19.98 -16.08
CA GLY A 22 18.00 -19.90 -14.63
C GLY A 22 19.18 -20.57 -13.92
N VAL A 23 19.46 -20.08 -12.72
CA VAL A 23 20.59 -20.50 -11.90
C VAL A 23 20.12 -20.98 -10.54
N THR A 24 20.73 -22.03 -9.99
CA THR A 24 20.41 -22.51 -8.64
C THR A 24 21.04 -21.62 -7.56
N GLY A 25 20.50 -21.70 -6.34
CA GLY A 25 21.12 -21.02 -5.19
C GLY A 25 22.57 -21.45 -4.91
N GLY A 26 22.90 -22.71 -5.18
CA GLY A 26 24.26 -23.23 -5.03
C GLY A 26 25.22 -22.71 -6.09
N GLN A 27 24.78 -22.64 -7.35
CA GLN A 27 25.57 -22.06 -8.44
C GLN A 27 25.84 -20.57 -8.22
N ILE A 28 24.84 -19.80 -7.73
CA ILE A 28 25.07 -18.39 -7.37
C ILE A 28 26.19 -18.26 -6.35
N ARG A 29 26.22 -19.13 -5.32
CA ARG A 29 27.29 -19.14 -4.31
C ARG A 29 28.66 -19.41 -4.94
N GLN A 30 28.77 -20.47 -5.74
CA GLN A 30 30.02 -20.84 -6.41
C GLN A 30 30.53 -19.74 -7.36
N GLU A 31 29.64 -19.09 -8.12
CA GLU A 31 30.03 -18.01 -9.02
C GLU A 31 30.46 -16.74 -8.26
N LEU A 32 29.83 -16.43 -7.12
CA LEU A 32 30.30 -15.34 -6.25
C LEU A 32 31.70 -15.62 -5.67
N GLU A 33 31.98 -16.87 -5.27
CA GLU A 33 33.30 -17.30 -4.79
C GLU A 33 34.37 -17.18 -5.88
N LYS A 34 34.06 -17.61 -7.12
CA LYS A 34 34.97 -17.45 -8.27
C LYS A 34 35.31 -16.00 -8.58
N GLU A 35 34.39 -15.09 -8.31
CA GLU A 35 34.62 -13.65 -8.42
C GLU A 35 35.25 -13.04 -7.15
N GLY A 36 35.84 -13.86 -6.29
CA GLY A 36 36.62 -13.43 -5.13
C GLY A 36 35.82 -13.01 -3.90
N LEU A 37 34.52 -13.32 -3.82
CA LEU A 37 33.72 -13.06 -2.62
C LEU A 37 33.92 -14.19 -1.59
N GLN A 38 34.40 -13.85 -0.38
CA GLN A 38 34.69 -14.85 0.65
C GLN A 38 33.41 -15.53 1.17
N ALA A 39 33.53 -16.76 1.67
CA ALA A 39 32.38 -17.53 2.18
C ALA A 39 31.66 -16.81 3.33
N GLU A 40 32.41 -16.10 4.18
CA GLU A 40 31.94 -15.30 5.32
C GLU A 40 30.99 -14.17 4.86
N GLU A 41 31.30 -13.54 3.73
CA GLU A 41 30.53 -12.45 3.12
C GLU A 41 29.18 -12.93 2.55
N GLN A 42 29.01 -14.25 2.45
CA GLN A 42 27.82 -14.91 1.90
C GLN A 42 26.83 -15.42 2.95
N THR A 43 27.08 -15.19 4.24
CA THR A 43 26.21 -15.57 5.37
C THR A 43 24.73 -15.17 5.17
N HIS A 44 24.47 -14.09 4.42
CA HIS A 44 23.11 -13.58 4.16
C HIS A 44 22.62 -13.76 2.72
N LEU A 45 23.24 -14.65 1.93
CA LEU A 45 22.92 -14.83 0.51
C LEU A 45 21.43 -15.13 0.26
N ASP A 46 20.81 -16.00 1.06
CA ASP A 46 19.39 -16.34 0.88
C ASP A 46 18.44 -15.20 1.25
N ARG A 47 18.82 -14.35 2.21
CA ARG A 47 18.10 -13.10 2.49
C ARG A 47 18.21 -12.15 1.31
N ARG A 48 19.44 -11.90 0.82
CA ARG A 48 19.69 -11.01 -0.32
C ARG A 48 18.97 -11.48 -1.59
N LYS A 49 18.94 -12.79 -1.86
CA LYS A 49 18.13 -13.38 -2.96
C LYS A 49 16.63 -13.10 -2.80
N ARG A 50 16.10 -13.17 -1.59
CA ARG A 50 14.69 -12.82 -1.31
C ARG A 50 14.43 -11.34 -1.52
N ASP A 51 15.41 -10.49 -1.22
CA ASP A 51 15.33 -9.03 -1.41
C ASP A 51 15.37 -8.63 -2.90
N LEU A 52 15.99 -9.41 -3.79
CA LEU A 52 16.08 -9.09 -5.22
C LEU A 52 14.72 -8.78 -5.88
N LYS A 53 13.64 -9.43 -5.42
CA LYS A 53 12.28 -9.20 -5.92
C LYS A 53 11.81 -7.76 -5.76
N LYS A 54 12.44 -6.98 -4.87
CA LYS A 54 12.18 -5.56 -4.64
C LYS A 54 12.47 -4.76 -5.91
N TRP A 55 13.59 -5.05 -6.57
CA TRP A 55 14.12 -4.26 -7.69
C TRP A 55 14.01 -4.96 -9.04
N PHE A 56 13.85 -6.29 -9.05
CA PHE A 56 13.92 -7.10 -10.27
C PHE A 56 12.72 -8.05 -10.37
N VAL A 57 12.35 -8.36 -11.61
CA VAL A 57 11.43 -9.45 -11.96
C VAL A 57 12.27 -10.71 -12.09
N ILE A 58 12.04 -11.68 -11.18
CA ILE A 58 12.76 -12.95 -11.14
C ILE A 58 11.72 -14.07 -11.15
N GLU A 59 11.80 -14.94 -12.14
CA GLU A 59 11.02 -16.16 -12.21
C GLU A 59 11.68 -17.30 -11.45
N LYS A 60 10.85 -18.21 -10.95
CA LYS A 60 11.29 -19.40 -10.22
C LYS A 60 10.63 -20.62 -10.81
N HIS A 61 11.46 -21.57 -11.24
CA HIS A 61 10.99 -22.85 -11.77
C HIS A 61 11.65 -23.98 -11.00
N SER A 62 10.89 -25.05 -10.73
CA SER A 62 11.43 -26.21 -10.01
C SER A 62 11.82 -27.30 -11.00
N VAL A 63 13.06 -27.76 -10.93
CA VAL A 63 13.58 -28.86 -11.74
C VAL A 63 14.00 -30.02 -10.86
N THR A 64 13.86 -31.24 -11.37
CA THR A 64 14.37 -32.43 -10.68
C THR A 64 15.82 -32.66 -11.11
N SER A 65 16.75 -32.56 -10.18
CA SER A 65 18.17 -32.86 -10.41
C SER A 65 18.53 -34.20 -9.76
N LYS A 66 19.40 -34.97 -10.43
CA LYS A 66 20.03 -36.15 -9.85
C LYS A 66 21.36 -35.72 -9.25
N ALA A 67 21.49 -35.79 -7.92
CA ALA A 67 22.76 -35.60 -7.23
C ALA A 67 23.02 -36.84 -6.36
N HIS A 68 24.16 -37.50 -6.57
CA HIS A 68 24.56 -38.70 -5.81
C HIS A 68 23.48 -39.80 -5.80
N GLY A 69 22.88 -40.10 -6.95
CA GLY A 69 21.86 -41.15 -7.10
C GLY A 69 20.46 -40.79 -6.61
N ASN A 70 20.30 -39.73 -5.81
CA ASN A 70 18.99 -39.31 -5.28
C ASN A 70 18.38 -38.16 -6.11
N LYS A 71 17.07 -38.30 -6.41
CA LYS A 71 16.28 -37.23 -7.04
C LYS A 71 16.03 -36.13 -6.02
N ARG A 72 16.49 -34.91 -6.30
CA ARG A 72 16.20 -33.72 -5.48
C ARG A 72 15.53 -32.66 -6.33
N LYS A 73 14.49 -32.02 -5.79
CA LYS A 73 13.83 -30.87 -6.41
C LYS A 73 14.66 -29.63 -6.11
N VAL A 74 15.09 -28.92 -7.15
CA VAL A 74 15.94 -27.73 -7.05
C VAL A 74 15.22 -26.55 -7.70
N THR A 75 15.32 -25.37 -7.10
CA THR A 75 14.75 -24.15 -7.67
C THR A 75 15.77 -23.41 -8.52
N LEU A 76 15.42 -23.15 -9.77
CA LEU A 76 16.14 -22.25 -10.67
C LEU A 76 15.55 -20.84 -10.55
N TYR A 77 16.44 -19.84 -10.52
CA TYR A 77 16.09 -18.43 -10.47
C TYR A 77 16.50 -17.79 -11.81
N ARG A 78 15.53 -17.26 -12.55
CA ARG A 78 15.72 -16.64 -13.86
C ARG A 78 15.46 -15.14 -13.78
N TYR A 79 16.44 -14.33 -14.15
CA TYR A 79 16.26 -12.89 -14.29
C TYR A 79 15.44 -12.59 -15.55
N ILE A 80 14.41 -11.74 -15.43
CA ILE A 80 13.57 -11.32 -16.56
C ILE A 80 13.84 -9.85 -16.90
N SER A 81 13.66 -8.96 -15.93
CA SER A 81 13.80 -7.53 -16.16
C SER A 81 13.99 -6.75 -14.85
N LYS A 82 14.41 -5.49 -14.97
CA LYS A 82 14.33 -4.53 -13.87
C LYS A 82 12.87 -4.13 -13.69
N ARG A 83 12.42 -3.98 -12.45
CA ARG A 83 11.09 -3.45 -12.19
C ARG A 83 11.03 -1.96 -12.51
N SER A 84 9.93 -1.55 -13.13
CA SER A 84 9.56 -0.13 -13.27
C SER A 84 9.19 0.50 -11.93
N VAL A 85 8.69 -0.29 -10.96
CA VAL A 85 8.30 0.17 -9.62
C VAL A 85 8.86 -0.78 -8.55
N VAL A 86 9.55 -0.23 -7.53
CA VAL A 86 10.15 -1.01 -6.43
C VAL A 86 9.05 -1.50 -5.49
N LEU A 87 8.98 -2.81 -5.22
CA LEU A 87 7.84 -3.43 -4.49
C LEU A 87 7.86 -3.23 -2.97
N ASP A 88 9.02 -2.98 -2.37
CA ASP A 88 9.20 -2.73 -0.95
C ASP A 88 10.43 -1.83 -0.79
N GLU A 89 10.20 -0.60 -0.37
CA GLU A 89 11.25 0.41 -0.17
C GLU A 89 12.15 0.10 1.04
N GLY A 90 12.02 -1.09 1.65
CA GLY A 90 12.79 -1.48 2.83
C GLY A 90 12.34 -0.70 4.05
N GLN A 91 12.99 -0.87 5.21
CA GLN A 91 12.66 -0.09 6.39
C GLN A 91 12.85 1.42 6.14
N VAL A 92 12.02 2.25 6.77
CA VAL A 92 12.20 3.71 6.75
C VAL A 92 13.59 4.02 7.32
N SER A 93 14.41 4.78 6.60
CA SER A 93 15.79 5.07 7.01
C SER A 93 15.82 5.89 8.32
N GLN A 94 16.93 5.83 9.07
CA GLN A 94 17.04 6.60 10.33
C GLN A 94 16.92 8.10 10.11
N ARG A 95 17.43 8.60 8.97
CA ARG A 95 17.27 10.00 8.57
C ARG A 95 15.80 10.36 8.35
N GLU A 96 15.08 9.61 7.51
CA GLU A 96 13.65 9.84 7.26
C GLU A 96 12.85 9.73 8.56
N ARG A 97 13.22 8.81 9.46
CA ARG A 97 12.56 8.68 10.77
C ARG A 97 12.74 9.93 11.63
N ALA A 98 13.96 10.45 11.71
CA ALA A 98 14.26 11.67 12.45
C ALA A 98 13.51 12.88 11.86
N GLU A 99 13.47 13.02 10.54
CA GLU A 99 12.74 14.09 9.84
C GLU A 99 11.23 14.04 10.15
N VAL A 100 10.64 12.84 10.11
CA VAL A 100 9.21 12.62 10.42
C VAL A 100 8.88 13.02 11.86
N ILE A 101 9.68 12.56 12.83
CA ILE A 101 9.48 12.87 14.26
C ILE A 101 9.70 14.37 14.53
N HIS A 102 10.76 14.96 13.97
CA HIS A 102 11.07 16.38 14.16
C HIS A 102 9.93 17.28 13.68
N SER A 103 9.36 16.99 12.50
CA SER A 103 8.23 17.76 11.93
C SER A 103 6.94 17.64 12.73
N ALA A 104 6.84 16.68 13.65
CA ALA A 104 5.65 16.51 14.49
C ALA A 104 5.69 17.36 15.76
N HIS A 105 6.81 18.07 16.02
CA HIS A 105 6.96 18.99 17.16
C HIS A 105 6.56 18.37 18.51
N GLY A 106 6.95 17.11 18.73
CA GLY A 106 6.63 16.40 19.97
C GLY A 106 5.15 16.05 20.16
N LYS A 107 4.32 16.14 19.10
CA LYS A 107 2.89 15.85 19.13
C LYS A 107 2.55 14.60 18.33
N CYS A 108 1.73 13.72 18.89
CA CYS A 108 1.12 12.61 18.16
C CYS A 108 0.16 13.18 17.10
N GLN A 109 0.43 12.87 15.82
CA GLN A 109 -0.37 13.37 14.71
C GLN A 109 -1.75 12.68 14.57
N MET A 110 -2.04 11.67 15.41
CA MET A 110 -3.34 10.99 15.45
C MET A 110 -4.23 11.46 16.60
N CYS A 111 -3.74 11.42 17.85
CA CYS A 111 -4.55 11.76 19.03
C CYS A 111 -4.26 13.16 19.60
N GLY A 112 -3.23 13.84 19.11
CA GLY A 112 -2.87 15.19 19.55
C GLY A 112 -2.18 15.30 20.90
N ARG A 113 -2.00 14.20 21.65
CA ARG A 113 -1.17 14.18 22.88
C ARG A 113 0.27 14.59 22.56
N THR A 114 0.95 15.22 23.52
CA THR A 114 2.34 15.69 23.41
C THR A 114 3.28 14.96 24.36
N VAL A 115 4.55 14.83 23.97
CA VAL A 115 5.63 14.21 24.76
C VAL A 115 5.76 14.90 26.12
N GLU A 116 5.83 16.23 26.13
CA GLU A 116 6.03 17.03 27.36
C GLU A 116 4.89 16.86 28.38
N LYS A 117 3.63 16.97 27.94
CA LYS A 117 2.48 16.95 28.85
C LYS A 117 2.05 15.53 29.25
N HIS A 118 2.25 14.55 28.38
CA HIS A 118 1.66 13.21 28.55
C HIS A 118 2.72 12.10 28.69
N GLY A 119 4.01 12.40 28.58
CA GLY A 119 5.08 11.39 28.67
C GLY A 119 5.03 10.31 27.58
N ILE A 120 4.42 10.61 26.44
CA ILE A 120 4.28 9.65 25.33
C ILE A 120 5.60 9.47 24.57
N ALA A 121 5.84 8.27 24.04
CA ALA A 121 6.88 8.01 23.06
C ALA A 121 6.31 8.09 21.63
N LEU A 122 6.97 8.84 20.74
CA LEU A 122 6.60 8.94 19.33
C LEU A 122 7.35 7.90 18.49
N VAL A 123 6.63 7.27 17.58
CA VAL A 123 7.13 6.33 16.59
C VAL A 123 6.69 6.75 15.19
N VAL A 124 7.48 6.36 14.19
CA VAL A 124 7.14 6.55 12.78
C VAL A 124 6.31 5.39 12.29
N ASP A 125 5.18 5.73 11.65
CA ASP A 125 4.23 4.78 11.09
C ASP A 125 3.84 5.18 9.65
N HIS A 126 3.19 4.27 8.92
CA HIS A 126 2.69 4.51 7.56
C HIS A 126 1.19 4.78 7.58
N LYS A 127 0.72 5.96 7.19
CA LYS A 127 -0.72 6.32 7.09
C LYS A 127 -1.51 5.22 6.39
N LYS A 128 -1.11 4.87 5.16
CA LYS A 128 -1.52 3.68 4.43
C LYS A 128 -0.60 2.50 4.78
N PRO A 129 -1.12 1.37 5.30
CA PRO A 129 -0.30 0.21 5.62
C PRO A 129 0.51 -0.31 4.42
N ARG A 130 1.74 -0.79 4.69
CA ARG A 130 2.61 -1.38 3.65
C ARG A 130 1.97 -2.56 2.93
N ASP A 131 1.25 -3.39 3.68
CA ASP A 131 0.56 -4.56 3.15
C ASP A 131 -0.53 -4.18 2.13
N TRP A 132 -0.98 -2.93 2.16
CA TRP A 132 -1.94 -2.36 1.20
C TRP A 132 -1.24 -1.50 0.14
N GLY A 133 0.09 -1.55 0.05
CA GLY A 133 0.89 -0.78 -0.90
C GLY A 133 1.20 0.64 -0.45
N GLY A 134 1.29 0.90 0.85
CA GLY A 134 1.86 2.15 1.37
C GLY A 134 3.37 2.26 1.14
N THR A 135 3.83 3.44 0.71
CA THR A 135 5.24 3.78 0.43
C THR A 135 5.90 4.46 1.65
N ASN A 136 7.23 4.56 1.66
CA ASN A 136 8.02 5.39 2.58
C ASN A 136 8.08 6.87 2.13
N GLU A 137 7.29 7.27 1.15
CA GLU A 137 7.16 8.68 0.76
C GLU A 137 6.66 9.51 1.96
N ARG A 138 7.15 10.75 2.06
CA ARG A 138 6.97 11.59 3.24
C ARG A 138 5.50 11.80 3.59
N GLU A 139 4.66 11.91 2.56
CA GLU A 139 3.22 12.12 2.62
C GLU A 139 2.49 10.94 3.29
N ASN A 140 3.03 9.73 3.12
CA ASN A 140 2.52 8.51 3.71
C ASN A 140 3.13 8.21 5.10
N LEU A 141 4.12 8.98 5.54
CA LEU A 141 4.72 8.84 6.86
C LEU A 141 4.18 9.87 7.85
N TRP A 142 4.01 9.46 9.10
CA TRP A 142 3.61 10.32 10.21
C TRP A 142 4.18 9.83 11.54
N ALA A 143 4.28 10.74 12.51
CA ALA A 143 4.70 10.45 13.87
C ALA A 143 3.47 10.32 14.78
N ILE A 144 3.30 9.16 15.39
CA ILE A 144 2.19 8.86 16.30
C ILE A 144 2.72 8.22 17.58
N CYS A 145 1.96 8.25 18.67
CA CYS A 145 2.39 7.57 19.89
C CYS A 145 2.32 6.05 19.75
N GLU A 146 3.07 5.32 20.58
CA GLU A 146 3.08 3.86 20.59
C GLU A 146 1.67 3.25 20.76
N GLU A 147 0.85 3.84 21.63
CA GLU A 147 -0.55 3.44 21.85
C GLU A 147 -1.39 3.57 20.57
N CYS A 148 -1.33 4.73 19.90
CA CYS A 148 -2.01 4.96 18.63
C CYS A 148 -1.52 4.00 17.53
N ASN A 149 -0.21 3.73 17.47
CA ASN A 149 0.36 2.78 16.51
C ASN A 149 -0.15 1.36 16.75
N ALA A 150 -0.16 0.91 18.00
CA ALA A 150 -0.71 -0.40 18.37
C ALA A 150 -2.20 -0.50 18.07
N GLY A 151 -2.98 0.52 18.47
CA GLY A 151 -4.42 0.60 18.20
C GLY A 151 -4.73 0.59 16.71
N LYS A 152 -3.96 1.33 15.89
CA LYS A 152 -4.09 1.33 14.44
C LYS A 152 -3.84 -0.06 13.84
N LYS A 153 -2.78 -0.75 14.26
CA LYS A 153 -2.49 -2.11 13.80
C LYS A 153 -3.61 -3.07 14.17
N ALA A 154 -4.09 -3.04 15.42
CA ALA A 154 -5.18 -3.87 15.90
C ALA A 154 -6.47 -3.60 15.10
N TYR A 155 -6.79 -2.32 14.86
CA TYR A 155 -7.91 -1.92 14.03
C TYR A 155 -7.81 -2.50 12.63
N PHE A 156 -6.67 -2.34 11.94
CA PHE A 156 -6.51 -2.89 10.58
C PHE A 156 -6.57 -4.40 10.52
N SER A 157 -5.99 -5.09 11.49
CA SER A 157 -6.08 -6.55 11.60
C SER A 157 -7.53 -7.01 11.79
N SER A 158 -8.35 -6.26 12.55
CA SER A 158 -9.75 -6.62 12.80
C SER A 158 -10.66 -6.56 11.57
N LEU A 159 -10.27 -5.80 10.53
CA LEU A 159 -11.10 -5.62 9.34
C LEU A 159 -11.13 -6.84 8.40
N ASN A 160 -10.27 -7.85 8.62
CA ASN A 160 -10.22 -9.11 7.86
C ASN A 160 -10.28 -8.93 6.33
N VAL A 161 -9.62 -7.88 5.82
CA VAL A 161 -9.64 -7.54 4.40
C VAL A 161 -8.56 -8.27 3.59
N ASP A 162 -8.91 -8.62 2.35
CA ASP A 162 -7.96 -9.16 1.39
C ASP A 162 -6.92 -8.11 0.99
N ARG A 163 -5.63 -8.43 1.20
CA ARG A 163 -4.52 -7.50 0.95
C ARG A 163 -4.38 -7.13 -0.53
N ALA A 164 -4.65 -8.06 -1.45
CA ALA A 164 -4.57 -7.81 -2.87
C ALA A 164 -5.68 -6.86 -3.33
N VAL A 165 -6.89 -7.01 -2.78
CA VAL A 165 -7.99 -6.06 -2.98
C VAL A 165 -7.59 -4.68 -2.46
N MET A 166 -7.12 -4.59 -1.21
CA MET A 166 -6.75 -3.30 -0.62
C MET A 166 -5.64 -2.60 -1.39
N LYS A 167 -4.64 -3.36 -1.85
CA LYS A 167 -3.57 -2.83 -2.70
C LYS A 167 -4.10 -2.26 -4.02
N LYS A 168 -5.09 -2.90 -4.64
CA LYS A 168 -5.71 -2.44 -5.88
C LYS A 168 -6.53 -1.16 -5.66
N VAL A 169 -7.40 -1.12 -4.64
CA VAL A 169 -8.34 -0.01 -4.44
C VAL A 169 -7.67 1.25 -3.88
N THR A 170 -6.51 1.11 -3.26
CA THR A 170 -5.75 2.25 -2.70
C THR A 170 -4.65 2.78 -3.63
N ALA A 171 -4.46 2.17 -4.81
CA ALA A 171 -3.47 2.61 -5.79
C ALA A 171 -3.87 3.88 -6.58
N PRO A 172 -5.16 4.12 -6.92
CA PRO A 172 -5.55 5.33 -7.62
C PRO A 172 -5.30 6.61 -6.80
N ASP A 173 -4.87 7.67 -7.48
CA ASP A 173 -4.69 9.00 -6.88
C ASP A 173 -6.04 9.64 -6.51
N SER A 174 -7.05 9.40 -7.34
CA SER A 174 -8.40 9.92 -7.16
C SER A 174 -9.11 9.25 -5.99
N VAL A 175 -9.43 10.02 -4.95
CA VAL A 175 -10.23 9.56 -3.79
C VAL A 175 -11.58 8.97 -4.21
N HIS A 176 -12.23 9.54 -5.23
CA HIS A 176 -13.48 9.02 -5.80
C HIS A 176 -13.31 7.61 -6.34
N VAL A 177 -12.24 7.39 -7.11
CA VAL A 177 -11.94 6.08 -7.69
C VAL A 177 -11.60 5.09 -6.59
N ARG A 178 -10.83 5.50 -5.58
CA ARG A 178 -10.51 4.64 -4.43
C ARG A 178 -11.78 4.15 -3.71
N ILE A 179 -12.67 5.08 -3.35
CA ILE A 179 -13.94 4.77 -2.68
C ILE A 179 -14.81 3.87 -3.57
N GLY A 180 -14.95 4.21 -4.85
CA GLY A 180 -15.82 3.45 -5.75
C GLY A 180 -15.28 2.06 -6.09
N GLU A 181 -13.97 1.89 -6.26
CA GLU A 181 -13.37 0.57 -6.47
C GLU A 181 -13.45 -0.30 -5.21
N LEU A 182 -13.37 0.29 -4.01
CA LEU A 182 -13.67 -0.44 -2.77
C LEU A 182 -15.12 -0.95 -2.79
N LEU A 183 -16.09 -0.08 -3.05
CA LEU A 183 -17.51 -0.46 -3.12
C LEU A 183 -17.75 -1.59 -4.15
N LYS A 184 -17.15 -1.49 -5.33
CA LYS A 184 -17.21 -2.55 -6.36
C LYS A 184 -16.58 -3.86 -5.90
N SER A 185 -15.45 -3.79 -5.19
CA SER A 185 -14.72 -4.97 -4.72
C SER A 185 -15.44 -5.68 -3.57
N VAL A 186 -16.15 -4.94 -2.71
CA VAL A 186 -17.04 -5.51 -1.68
C VAL A 186 -18.27 -6.16 -2.31
N GLY A 187 -18.76 -5.57 -3.41
CA GLY A 187 -19.80 -6.15 -4.26
C GLY A 187 -21.16 -5.48 -4.11
N VAL A 188 -21.94 -5.52 -5.19
CA VAL A 188 -23.30 -4.95 -5.23
C VAL A 188 -24.21 -5.64 -4.20
N GLY A 189 -24.97 -4.83 -3.47
CA GLY A 189 -25.88 -5.29 -2.41
C GLY A 189 -25.20 -5.67 -1.10
N LYS A 190 -23.87 -5.62 -1.01
CA LYS A 190 -23.11 -5.92 0.22
C LYS A 190 -22.82 -4.66 1.03
N ARG A 191 -22.73 -4.83 2.35
CA ARG A 191 -22.39 -3.74 3.28
C ARG A 191 -20.90 -3.43 3.20
N THR A 192 -20.58 -2.18 2.93
CA THR A 192 -19.24 -1.61 3.03
C THR A 192 -19.17 -0.75 4.30
N PRO A 193 -18.42 -1.17 5.33
CA PRO A 193 -18.20 -0.38 6.54
C PRO A 193 -17.60 0.99 6.26
N SER A 194 -18.12 2.04 6.90
CA SER A 194 -17.50 3.40 6.86
C SER A 194 -16.03 3.37 7.28
N ALA A 195 -15.70 2.53 8.26
CA ALA A 195 -14.37 2.19 8.71
C ALA A 195 -13.37 1.89 7.57
N LEU A 196 -13.80 1.13 6.56
CA LEU A 196 -12.96 0.79 5.40
C LEU A 196 -12.86 1.94 4.41
N ILE A 197 -13.95 2.67 4.20
CA ILE A 197 -13.99 3.80 3.30
C ILE A 197 -13.08 4.92 3.78
N ASP A 198 -13.13 5.22 5.08
CA ASP A 198 -12.28 6.20 5.75
C ASP A 198 -10.80 5.94 5.46
N VAL A 199 -10.38 4.68 5.61
CA VAL A 199 -8.97 4.31 5.39
C VAL A 199 -8.60 4.39 3.91
N VAL A 200 -9.46 3.87 3.03
CA VAL A 200 -9.20 3.89 1.58
C VAL A 200 -9.21 5.32 1.03
N ALA A 201 -10.02 6.20 1.61
CA ALA A 201 -10.06 7.60 1.25
C ALA A 201 -8.83 8.36 1.76
N ASN A 202 -8.37 8.08 2.98
CA ASN A 202 -7.22 8.74 3.64
C ASN A 202 -7.33 10.28 3.62
N GLN A 203 -8.56 10.79 3.78
CA GLN A 203 -8.92 12.22 3.80
C GLN A 203 -10.15 12.42 4.67
N ASP A 204 -10.20 13.50 5.45
CA ASP A 204 -11.28 13.75 6.43
C ASP A 204 -12.64 14.02 5.77
N ASP A 205 -12.67 14.50 4.52
CA ASP A 205 -13.89 14.86 3.79
C ASP A 205 -14.46 13.72 2.94
N TRP A 206 -14.07 12.47 3.21
CA TRP A 206 -14.46 11.31 2.41
C TRP A 206 -15.97 11.11 2.29
N GLN A 207 -16.77 11.51 3.28
CA GLN A 207 -18.23 11.41 3.21
C GLN A 207 -18.78 12.30 2.09
N LYS A 208 -18.17 13.47 1.86
CA LYS A 208 -18.50 14.34 0.72
C LYS A 208 -18.11 13.65 -0.58
N ARG A 209 -16.89 13.13 -0.67
CA ARG A 209 -16.39 12.41 -1.86
C ARG A 209 -17.27 11.21 -2.22
N LEU A 210 -17.74 10.47 -1.23
CA LEU A 210 -18.70 9.39 -1.42
C LEU A 210 -20.05 9.90 -1.94
N ARG A 211 -20.56 11.02 -1.39
CA ARG A 211 -21.81 11.63 -1.89
C ARG A 211 -21.69 12.08 -3.34
N GLU A 212 -20.55 12.60 -3.74
CA GLU A 212 -20.29 13.06 -5.11
C GLU A 212 -20.35 11.91 -6.14
N LEU A 213 -20.11 10.66 -5.74
CA LEU A 213 -20.34 9.48 -6.60
C LEU A 213 -21.81 9.31 -7.02
N ARG A 214 -22.76 9.86 -6.23
CA ARG A 214 -24.19 9.82 -6.54
C ARG A 214 -24.62 10.92 -7.52
N TYR A 215 -23.75 11.88 -7.84
CA TYR A 215 -24.10 12.97 -8.74
C TYR A 215 -24.47 12.45 -10.12
N PRO A 216 -25.39 13.10 -10.87
CA PRO A 216 -25.84 12.61 -12.18
C PRO A 216 -24.70 12.33 -13.17
N VAL A 217 -23.61 13.12 -13.09
CA VAL A 217 -22.41 12.97 -13.93
C VAL A 217 -21.60 11.70 -13.66
N ILE A 218 -21.77 11.08 -12.49
CA ILE A 218 -21.21 9.75 -12.16
C ILE A 218 -22.33 8.69 -12.17
N GLY A 219 -23.44 8.98 -11.50
CA GLY A 219 -24.70 8.26 -11.60
C GLY A 219 -24.73 6.94 -10.84
N TRP A 220 -23.98 6.80 -9.75
CA TRP A 220 -24.01 5.60 -8.92
C TRP A 220 -25.13 5.68 -7.88
N GLU A 221 -25.72 4.53 -7.56
CA GLU A 221 -26.73 4.39 -6.52
C GLU A 221 -26.09 3.71 -5.31
N ILE A 222 -25.97 4.46 -4.22
CA ILE A 222 -25.31 4.01 -2.99
C ILE A 222 -26.23 4.34 -1.82
N ASP A 223 -26.72 3.33 -1.13
CA ASP A 223 -27.55 3.54 0.06
C ASP A 223 -26.68 3.79 1.29
N THR A 224 -27.24 4.46 2.29
CA THR A 224 -26.64 4.59 3.62
C THR A 224 -27.46 3.76 4.60
N LEU A 225 -26.80 2.83 5.28
CA LEU A 225 -27.38 2.01 6.34
C LEU A 225 -26.91 2.55 7.70
N LEU A 226 -27.83 3.12 8.47
CA LEU A 226 -27.56 3.58 9.83
C LEU A 226 -27.92 2.49 10.83
N TYR A 227 -27.06 2.22 11.80
CA TYR A 227 -27.30 1.22 12.85
C TYR A 227 -26.57 1.60 14.15
N LYS A 228 -26.90 0.95 15.26
CA LYS A 228 -26.10 1.02 16.49
C LYS A 228 -25.22 -0.23 16.58
N ASP A 229 -23.93 -0.06 16.87
CA ASP A 229 -23.06 -1.19 17.17
C ASP A 229 -23.35 -1.77 18.57
N GLU A 230 -22.68 -2.86 18.94
CA GLU A 230 -22.83 -3.52 20.24
C GLU A 230 -22.53 -2.60 21.43
N SER A 231 -21.74 -1.54 21.22
CA SER A 231 -21.45 -0.52 22.24
C SER A 231 -22.51 0.59 22.30
N GLY A 232 -23.56 0.49 21.50
CA GLY A 232 -24.62 1.49 21.38
C GLY A 232 -24.25 2.72 20.53
N ARG A 233 -23.04 2.76 19.95
CA ARG A 233 -22.59 3.88 19.11
C ARG A 233 -23.26 3.82 17.76
N LYS A 234 -23.75 4.97 17.27
CA LYS A 234 -24.30 5.08 15.93
C LYS A 234 -23.19 4.90 14.89
N ARG A 235 -23.46 4.06 13.90
CA ARG A 235 -22.59 3.75 12.76
C ARG A 235 -23.36 3.93 11.45
N SER A 236 -22.60 4.14 10.40
CA SER A 236 -23.10 4.23 9.03
C SER A 236 -22.29 3.29 8.14
N ASP A 237 -22.97 2.42 7.42
CA ASP A 237 -22.41 1.62 6.34
C ASP A 237 -23.02 2.04 5.01
N TYR A 238 -22.37 1.63 3.92
CA TYR A 238 -22.82 1.97 2.58
C TYR A 238 -23.03 0.73 1.75
N ILE A 239 -24.09 0.74 0.94
CA ILE A 239 -24.46 -0.40 0.08
C ILE A 239 -24.50 0.09 -1.35
N LEU A 240 -23.61 -0.42 -2.19
CA LEU A 240 -23.64 -0.15 -3.63
C LEU A 240 -24.82 -0.91 -4.25
N ARG A 241 -25.78 -0.21 -4.85
CA ARG A 241 -26.92 -0.82 -5.54
C ARG A 241 -26.69 -0.94 -7.03
N ARG A 242 -26.16 0.12 -7.63
CA ARG A 242 -25.87 0.19 -9.05
C ARG A 242 -24.71 1.14 -9.28
N HIS A 243 -23.88 0.85 -10.27
CA HIS A 243 -22.83 1.75 -10.71
C HIS A 243 -22.78 1.81 -12.23
N LYS A 244 -22.33 2.96 -12.75
CA LYS A 244 -21.99 3.12 -14.17
C LYS A 244 -20.48 2.92 -14.36
N PRO A 245 -20.00 2.67 -15.59
CA PRO A 245 -18.57 2.74 -15.89
C PRO A 245 -17.98 4.08 -15.48
N TRP A 246 -16.70 4.10 -15.08
CA TRP A 246 -16.02 5.37 -14.79
C TRP A 246 -15.89 6.21 -16.07
N PRO A 247 -16.15 7.53 -16.00
CA PRO A 247 -15.70 8.43 -17.05
C PRO A 247 -14.16 8.52 -17.05
N PRO A 248 -13.54 9.04 -18.12
CA PRO A 248 -12.08 9.15 -18.22
C PRO A 248 -11.44 9.96 -17.07
N ASP A 249 -12.11 11.02 -16.60
CA ASP A 249 -11.68 11.83 -15.46
C ASP A 249 -12.84 12.06 -14.47
N PRO A 250 -13.05 11.12 -13.52
CA PRO A 250 -14.15 11.20 -12.55
C PRO A 250 -14.04 12.42 -11.63
N SER A 251 -12.83 12.76 -11.19
CA SER A 251 -12.65 13.88 -10.25
C SER A 251 -12.82 15.23 -10.94
N GLY A 252 -12.35 15.37 -12.18
CA GLY A 252 -12.55 16.60 -12.94
C GLY A 252 -14.00 16.83 -13.36
N ILE A 253 -14.75 15.78 -13.74
CA ILE A 253 -16.16 15.96 -14.09
C ILE A 253 -17.02 16.33 -12.87
N ILE A 254 -16.74 15.76 -11.70
CA ILE A 254 -17.37 16.16 -10.43
C ILE A 254 -17.07 17.63 -10.12
N ARG A 255 -15.82 18.06 -10.31
CA ARG A 255 -15.42 19.45 -10.06
C ARG A 255 -16.17 20.43 -10.95
N ARG A 256 -16.23 20.17 -12.26
CA ARG A 256 -16.98 21.01 -13.21
C ARG A 256 -18.47 21.06 -12.86
N PHE A 257 -19.06 19.92 -12.51
CA PHE A 257 -20.45 19.85 -12.06
C PHE A 257 -20.71 20.71 -10.81
N GLU A 258 -19.79 20.68 -9.83
CA GLU A 258 -19.88 21.54 -8.63
C GLU A 258 -19.74 23.02 -8.95
N GLU A 259 -18.85 23.40 -9.87
CA GLU A 259 -18.67 24.78 -10.33
C GLU A 259 -19.94 25.31 -11.01
N GLU A 260 -20.52 24.53 -11.94
CA GLU A 260 -21.78 24.86 -12.61
C GLU A 260 -22.96 24.96 -11.63
N ARG A 261 -23.03 24.06 -10.65
CA ARG A 261 -24.05 24.10 -9.60
C ARG A 261 -23.92 25.36 -8.74
N ARG A 262 -22.70 25.74 -8.36
CA ARG A 262 -22.46 26.97 -7.58
C ARG A 262 -22.80 28.22 -8.35
N ARG A 263 -22.54 28.24 -9.67
CA ARG A 263 -22.92 29.35 -10.54
C ARG A 263 -24.44 29.51 -10.60
N ARG A 264 -25.17 28.44 -10.91
CA ARG A 264 -26.65 28.46 -10.93
C ARG A 264 -27.26 28.94 -9.62
N ASN A 265 -26.78 28.40 -8.49
CA ASN A 265 -27.26 28.82 -7.18
C ASN A 265 -26.97 30.30 -6.84
N ARG A 266 -25.94 30.89 -7.44
CA ARG A 266 -25.61 32.32 -7.26
C ARG A 266 -26.54 33.18 -8.11
N ASP A 267 -26.68 32.83 -9.39
CA ASP A 267 -27.57 33.52 -10.32
C ASP A 267 -29.02 33.52 -9.79
N GLU A 268 -29.50 32.39 -9.23
CA GLU A 268 -30.83 32.27 -8.58
C GLU A 268 -30.98 33.05 -7.26
N SER A 269 -29.90 33.52 -6.65
CA SER A 269 -29.92 34.29 -5.40
C SER A 269 -29.81 35.80 -5.59
N GLU A 270 -29.46 36.23 -6.81
CA GLU A 270 -29.35 37.63 -7.23
C GLU A 270 -30.63 38.12 -7.94
N ASP A 271 -31.51 37.20 -8.36
CA ASP A 271 -32.89 37.42 -8.84
C ASP A 271 -33.93 37.40 -7.70
#